data_AF-A0A6I9HFL7-F1
#
_entry.id   AF-A0A6I9HFL7-F1
#
_cell.length_a   1.000
_cell.length_b   1.000
_cell.length_c   1.000
_cell.angle_alpha   90.00
_cell.angle_beta   90.00
_cell.angle_gamma   90.00
#
_symmetry.space_group_name_H-M   'P 1'
#
loop_
_entity.id
_entity.type
_entity.pdbx_description
1 polymer ?
#
loop_
_entity_poly.entity_id
_entity_poly.type
_entity_poly.pdbx_seq_one_letter_code
_entity_poly.pdbx_strand_id
1 'polypeptide(L)'
;CLLFTVGATSTGSTGTASLGTLGFGLKVPGTTAATTSTATGTTSASGFPLNLKPLTTTGAIGAVTSTAATTTTTTASAPPVMTYAQLESLINKWSLELEDQEKHFLHQATQVNAWDRMLIENGEKITSLHREVEKVKVDQKRLDQELDFILSQQKELEDLLTPLEESVKEQSGTIYLQHADEERERTYKLAENIDAQLKRMAQDLKDITEHLNTSRGPADTSDPLQQICKILNAHMDSLQWIDQNSAVLQRKVEEVTKVCESRRKEQERSFRITFD
;
A
#
# COMPACT_ATOMS: atom_id res chain seq x y z
N CYS A 1 -21.70 -6.84 27.40
CA CYS A 1 -22.65 -5.93 28.07
C CYS A 1 -23.45 -5.16 27.01
N LEU A 2 -24.75 -5.47 26.97
CA LEU A 2 -25.89 -4.71 26.42
C LEU A 2 -25.64 -3.85 25.15
N LEU A 3 -25.91 -4.46 23.99
CA LEU A 3 -26.16 -3.73 22.73
C LEU A 3 -27.64 -3.34 22.68
N PHE A 4 -27.93 -2.05 22.84
CA PHE A 4 -29.23 -1.46 22.57
C PHE A 4 -29.41 -1.35 21.04
N THR A 5 -30.34 -2.12 20.51
CA THR A 5 -30.82 -2.00 19.12
C THR A 5 -31.92 -0.94 19.09
N VAL A 6 -31.64 0.22 18.49
CA VAL A 6 -32.68 1.16 18.08
C VAL A 6 -32.98 0.92 16.61
N GLY A 7 -34.09 0.26 16.34
CA GLY A 7 -34.66 0.14 15.01
C GLY A 7 -35.34 1.45 14.63
N ALA A 8 -34.85 2.10 13.58
CA ALA A 8 -35.54 3.20 12.92
C ALA A 8 -36.09 2.68 11.58
N THR A 9 -37.41 2.55 11.50
CA THR A 9 -38.14 2.41 10.23
C THR A 9 -38.14 3.75 9.52
N SER A 10 -37.62 3.80 8.29
CA SER A 10 -37.85 4.93 7.39
C SER A 10 -38.29 4.45 6.01
N THR A 11 -39.34 5.13 5.57
CA THR A 11 -40.19 4.91 4.41
C THR A 11 -39.45 5.24 3.12
N GLY A 12 -39.72 4.47 2.06
CA GLY A 12 -39.09 4.65 0.76
C GLY A 12 -39.43 5.97 0.08
N SER A 13 -38.41 6.57 -0.55
CA SER A 13 -38.56 7.56 -1.60
C SER A 13 -37.60 7.18 -2.73
N THR A 14 -38.15 7.06 -3.93
CA THR A 14 -37.47 6.70 -5.18
C THR A 14 -36.52 7.80 -5.64
N GLY A 15 -35.25 7.46 -5.85
CA GLY A 15 -34.23 8.33 -6.43
C GLY A 15 -33.42 7.60 -7.50
N THR A 16 -33.33 8.25 -8.65
CA THR A 16 -32.65 7.88 -9.89
C THR A 16 -31.15 7.65 -9.71
N ALA A 17 -30.60 6.69 -10.46
CA ALA A 17 -29.21 6.26 -10.40
C ALA A 17 -28.22 7.31 -10.91
N SER A 18 -27.11 7.48 -10.19
CA SER A 18 -25.87 8.09 -10.67
C SER A 18 -24.67 7.25 -10.21
N LEU A 19 -23.71 7.04 -11.11
CA LEU A 19 -22.54 6.16 -10.96
C LEU A 19 -21.59 6.69 -9.88
N GLY A 20 -21.25 5.86 -8.90
CA GLY A 20 -20.27 6.15 -7.85
C GLY A 20 -18.87 5.61 -8.18
N THR A 21 -17.95 6.55 -8.40
CA THR A 21 -16.48 6.37 -8.37
C THR A 21 -16.01 6.09 -6.94
N LEU A 22 -15.10 5.12 -6.79
CA LEU A 22 -14.52 4.70 -5.51
C LEU A 22 -13.34 5.61 -5.12
N GLY A 23 -13.53 6.46 -4.11
CA GLY A 23 -12.48 7.29 -3.52
C GLY A 23 -11.98 6.74 -2.18
N PHE A 24 -10.73 6.26 -2.16
CA PHE A 24 -10.01 5.88 -0.94
C PHE A 24 -9.37 7.14 -0.32
N GLY A 25 -9.76 7.50 0.91
CA GLY A 25 -9.20 8.64 1.63
C GLY A 25 -7.90 8.29 2.35
N LEU A 26 -6.77 8.81 1.85
CA LEU A 26 -5.49 8.85 2.56
C LEU A 26 -5.21 10.29 3.05
N LYS A 27 -4.93 10.40 4.34
CA LYS A 27 -4.58 11.65 5.04
C LYS A 27 -3.11 11.99 4.75
N VAL A 28 -2.86 13.15 4.14
CA VAL A 28 -1.53 13.72 3.89
C VAL A 28 -1.04 14.50 5.11
N PRO A 29 0.22 14.33 5.56
CA PRO A 29 0.91 15.29 6.41
C PRO A 29 1.68 16.32 5.56
N GLY A 30 1.52 17.60 5.90
CA GLY A 30 2.17 18.72 5.21
C GLY A 30 3.69 18.75 5.40
N THR A 31 4.39 19.24 4.37
CA THR A 31 5.83 19.54 4.43
C THR A 31 6.08 20.95 3.88
N THR A 32 6.73 21.77 4.69
CA THR A 32 7.22 23.11 4.35
C THR A 32 8.47 23.04 3.47
N ALA A 33 8.59 24.02 2.57
CA ALA A 33 9.55 24.10 1.49
C ALA A 33 10.99 24.44 1.90
N ALA A 34 11.97 23.96 1.12
CA ALA A 34 13.26 24.62 0.93
C ALA A 34 13.88 24.31 -0.46
N THR A 35 14.08 25.42 -1.17
CA THR A 35 14.99 25.84 -2.25
C THR A 35 15.93 24.86 -2.98
N THR A 36 15.99 25.07 -4.29
CA THR A 36 16.84 24.48 -5.32
C THR A 36 18.31 24.95 -5.28
N SER A 37 19.24 24.02 -5.57
CA SER A 37 20.52 24.33 -6.22
C SER A 37 21.12 23.08 -6.87
N THR A 38 21.42 23.22 -8.15
CA THR A 38 21.96 22.24 -9.09
C THR A 38 23.46 22.03 -8.90
N ALA A 39 23.93 20.77 -8.88
CA ALA A 39 25.30 20.42 -9.26
C ALA A 39 25.38 18.94 -9.70
N THR A 40 25.96 18.75 -10.88
CA THR A 40 26.36 17.50 -11.55
C THR A 40 27.51 16.79 -10.85
N GLY A 41 27.54 15.45 -10.89
CA GLY A 41 28.78 14.70 -10.69
C GLY A 41 28.66 13.23 -10.24
N THR A 42 28.98 12.34 -11.18
CA THR A 42 29.66 11.04 -11.01
C THR A 42 28.98 9.89 -10.25
N THR A 43 28.76 8.84 -11.04
CA THR A 43 28.54 7.42 -10.70
C THR A 43 29.51 6.90 -9.63
N SER A 44 28.98 6.28 -8.59
CA SER A 44 29.75 5.39 -7.72
C SER A 44 28.86 4.27 -7.20
N ALA A 45 29.28 3.04 -7.48
CA ALA A 45 28.59 1.81 -7.12
C ALA A 45 28.70 1.57 -5.60
N SER A 46 27.56 1.43 -4.93
CA SER A 46 27.47 1.09 -3.51
C SER A 46 27.59 -0.42 -3.31
N GLY A 47 28.81 -0.88 -3.02
CA GLY A 47 29.06 -2.21 -2.48
C GLY A 47 28.55 -2.35 -1.05
N PHE A 48 27.90 -3.47 -0.76
CA PHE A 48 27.48 -3.88 0.57
C PHE A 48 28.71 -4.14 1.46
N PRO A 49 28.83 -3.53 2.66
CA PRO A 49 29.93 -3.82 3.57
C PRO A 49 29.63 -5.12 4.35
N LEU A 50 30.26 -6.22 3.95
CA LEU A 50 30.35 -7.43 4.79
C LEU A 50 31.28 -7.15 5.98
N ASN A 51 30.68 -7.12 7.17
CA ASN A 51 31.37 -7.05 8.45
C ASN A 51 32.09 -8.39 8.73
N LEU A 52 33.30 -8.56 8.20
CA LEU A 52 34.21 -9.61 8.66
C LEU A 52 35.06 -9.08 9.80
N LYS A 53 34.66 -9.46 11.01
CA LYS A 53 35.45 -9.39 12.24
C LYS A 53 36.78 -10.15 12.01
N PRO A 54 37.96 -9.51 12.10
CA PRO A 54 39.22 -10.25 12.06
C PRO A 54 39.38 -11.01 13.36
N LEU A 55 39.43 -12.34 13.29
CA LEU A 55 39.87 -13.17 14.40
C LEU A 55 41.40 -13.10 14.46
N THR A 56 41.89 -12.44 15.52
CA THR A 56 43.30 -12.39 15.87
C THR A 56 43.77 -13.75 16.36
N THR A 57 44.47 -14.48 15.49
CA THR A 57 45.33 -15.60 15.90
C THR A 57 46.78 -15.15 15.73
N THR A 58 47.44 -14.83 16.83
CA THR A 58 48.88 -14.58 16.88
C THR A 58 49.60 -15.91 16.66
N GLY A 59 49.80 -16.27 15.39
CA GLY A 59 50.78 -17.24 14.94
C GLY A 59 52.01 -16.48 14.49
N ALA A 60 53.03 -16.40 15.35
CA ALA A 60 54.34 -15.94 14.94
C ALA A 60 54.99 -17.02 14.06
N ILE A 61 55.28 -16.69 12.78
CA ILE A 61 56.53 -17.04 12.07
C ILE A 61 56.45 -16.61 10.59
N GLY A 62 57.55 -16.05 10.06
CA GLY A 62 57.91 -16.20 8.64
C GLY A 62 58.11 -14.92 7.82
N ALA A 63 59.10 -14.08 8.15
CA ALA A 63 59.70 -13.16 7.19
C ALA A 63 60.90 -13.83 6.52
N VAL A 64 60.82 -13.99 5.20
CA VAL A 64 61.94 -14.37 4.33
C VAL A 64 62.75 -13.13 3.98
N THR A 65 64.07 -13.20 4.15
CA THR A 65 65.03 -12.45 3.33
C THR A 65 66.34 -13.22 3.29
N SER A 66 66.72 -13.65 2.09
CA SER A 66 68.04 -14.24 1.77
C SER A 66 69.08 -13.12 1.63
N THR A 67 70.34 -13.36 2.03
CA THR A 67 71.51 -13.47 1.11
C THR A 67 72.84 -13.48 1.88
N ALA A 68 73.58 -14.59 1.71
CA ALA A 68 75.03 -14.85 1.66
C ALA A 68 76.03 -14.18 2.65
N ALA A 69 76.86 -15.01 3.32
CA ALA A 69 78.18 -15.46 2.85
C ALA A 69 79.02 -16.16 3.97
N THR A 70 79.57 -17.36 3.66
CA THR A 70 80.98 -17.83 3.87
C THR A 70 81.60 -17.67 5.29
N THR A 71 82.11 -18.66 6.06
CA THR A 71 82.97 -19.83 5.78
C THR A 71 83.22 -20.66 7.08
N THR A 72 83.59 -21.94 6.91
CA THR A 72 84.38 -22.82 7.80
C THR A 72 83.93 -23.10 9.25
N THR A 73 83.48 -24.35 9.51
CA THR A 73 84.30 -25.38 10.22
C THR A 73 83.53 -26.69 10.21
N THR A 74 84.19 -27.74 9.74
CA THR A 74 83.76 -29.14 9.80
C THR A 74 83.81 -29.65 11.25
N THR A 75 82.65 -29.80 11.87
CA THR A 75 82.39 -30.82 12.88
C THR A 75 81.14 -31.55 12.44
N ALA A 76 81.31 -32.82 12.08
CA ALA A 76 80.22 -33.71 11.69
C ALA A 76 79.31 -33.96 12.90
N SER A 77 78.32 -33.09 13.09
CA SER A 77 77.11 -33.44 13.83
C SER A 77 76.20 -34.12 12.83
N ALA A 78 75.93 -35.40 13.05
CA ALA A 78 74.97 -36.15 12.25
C ALA A 78 73.68 -35.31 12.13
N PRO A 79 73.10 -35.18 10.92
CA PRO A 79 71.82 -34.50 10.79
C PRO A 79 70.85 -35.19 11.77
N PRO A 80 69.91 -34.47 12.42
CA PRO A 80 68.86 -35.15 13.15
C PRO A 80 68.06 -35.89 12.07
N VAL A 81 68.43 -37.14 11.82
CA VAL A 81 67.73 -38.02 10.92
C VAL A 81 66.40 -38.23 11.63
N MET A 82 65.37 -37.54 11.13
CA MET A 82 63.98 -37.80 11.51
C MET A 82 63.83 -39.31 11.63
N THR A 83 63.50 -39.77 12.82
CA THR A 83 63.19 -41.19 12.97
C THR A 83 61.97 -41.45 12.12
N TYR A 84 61.93 -42.60 11.43
CA TYR A 84 60.81 -42.95 10.55
C TYR A 84 59.45 -42.75 11.25
N ALA A 85 59.39 -43.03 12.57
CA ALA A 85 58.26 -42.77 13.44
C ALA A 85 57.85 -41.29 13.60
N GLN A 86 58.80 -40.34 13.63
CA GLN A 86 58.50 -38.90 13.69
C GLN A 86 57.97 -38.39 12.35
N LEU A 87 58.52 -38.89 11.23
CA LEU A 87 58.03 -38.56 9.89
C LEU A 87 56.62 -39.11 9.66
N GLU A 88 56.37 -40.34 10.11
CA GLU A 88 55.06 -41.00 10.08
C GLU A 88 54.05 -40.27 10.98
N SER A 89 54.45 -39.79 12.16
CA SER A 89 53.63 -38.93 13.03
C SER A 89 53.24 -37.61 12.35
N LEU A 90 54.17 -36.96 11.63
CA LEU A 90 53.90 -35.73 10.88
C LEU A 90 52.96 -35.95 9.70
N ILE A 91 53.14 -37.04 8.96
CA ILE A 91 52.24 -37.45 7.88
C ILE A 91 50.84 -37.70 8.43
N ASN A 92 50.73 -38.42 9.55
CA ASN A 92 49.44 -38.71 10.18
C ASN A 92 48.76 -37.42 10.68
N LYS A 93 49.54 -36.48 11.23
CA LYS A 93 49.05 -35.15 11.64
C LYS A 93 48.52 -34.34 10.46
N TRP A 94 49.27 -34.27 9.37
CA TRP A 94 48.83 -33.56 8.16
C TRP A 94 47.64 -34.23 7.50
N SER A 95 47.56 -35.56 7.51
CA SER A 95 46.39 -36.29 7.01
C SER A 95 45.14 -35.97 7.83
N LEU A 96 45.25 -35.95 9.16
CA LEU A 96 44.13 -35.61 10.05
C LEU A 96 43.70 -34.15 9.88
N GLU A 97 44.66 -33.24 9.78
CA GLU A 97 44.41 -31.81 9.56
C GLU A 97 43.79 -31.55 8.18
N LEU A 98 44.22 -32.28 7.15
CA LEU A 98 43.61 -32.21 5.82
C LEU A 98 42.16 -32.70 5.84
N GLU A 99 41.89 -33.82 6.52
CA GLU A 99 40.52 -34.35 6.66
C GLU A 99 39.62 -33.40 7.47
N ASP A 100 40.17 -32.73 8.49
CA ASP A 100 39.46 -31.71 9.25
C ASP A 100 39.18 -30.45 8.41
N GLN A 101 40.16 -29.98 7.65
CA GLN A 101 39.97 -28.84 6.74
C GLN A 101 39.02 -29.16 5.60
N GLU A 102 39.01 -30.40 5.09
CA GLU A 102 38.02 -30.87 4.11
C GLU A 102 36.61 -30.76 4.66
N LYS A 103 36.37 -31.22 5.90
CA LYS A 103 35.06 -31.10 6.57
C LYS A 103 34.64 -29.64 6.74
N HIS A 104 35.55 -28.78 7.19
CA HIS A 104 35.27 -27.34 7.34
C HIS A 104 34.98 -26.68 5.99
N PHE A 105 35.72 -27.03 4.94
CA PHE A 105 35.51 -26.50 3.61
C PHE A 105 34.14 -26.90 3.05
N LEU A 106 33.75 -28.17 3.17
CA LEU A 106 32.41 -28.63 2.76
C LEU A 106 31.31 -27.91 3.53
N HIS A 107 31.49 -27.70 4.84
CA HIS A 107 30.52 -26.98 5.66
C HIS A 107 30.37 -25.53 5.21
N GLN A 108 31.50 -24.83 4.99
CA GLN A 108 31.50 -23.46 4.48
C GLN A 108 30.89 -23.36 3.08
N ALA A 109 31.22 -24.28 2.17
CA ALA A 109 30.63 -24.31 0.83
C ALA A 109 29.11 -24.49 0.88
N THR A 110 28.61 -25.32 1.79
CA THR A 110 27.17 -25.51 2.01
C THR A 110 26.52 -24.24 2.57
N GLN A 111 27.18 -23.57 3.51
CA GLN A 111 26.68 -22.31 4.09
C GLN A 111 26.63 -21.18 3.06
N VAL A 112 27.69 -21.04 2.24
CA VAL A 112 27.72 -20.08 1.14
C VAL A 112 26.62 -20.38 0.12
N ASN A 113 26.35 -21.64 -0.19
CA ASN A 113 25.24 -22.01 -1.07
C ASN A 113 23.87 -21.64 -0.48
N ALA A 114 23.69 -21.81 0.83
CA ALA A 114 22.47 -21.40 1.52
C ALA A 114 22.30 -19.87 1.51
N TRP A 115 23.39 -19.11 1.70
CA TRP A 115 23.37 -17.65 1.58
C TRP A 115 23.09 -17.20 0.15
N ASP A 116 23.63 -17.87 -0.86
CA ASP A 116 23.37 -17.57 -2.27
C ASP A 116 21.88 -17.77 -2.62
N ARG A 117 21.28 -18.88 -2.19
CA ARG A 117 19.83 -19.10 -2.33
C ARG A 117 19.00 -18.00 -1.68
N MET A 118 19.33 -17.61 -0.45
CA MET A 118 18.62 -16.53 0.25
C MET A 118 18.80 -15.18 -0.45
N LEU A 119 19.98 -14.92 -1.02
CA LEU A 119 20.26 -13.71 -1.78
C LEU A 119 19.40 -13.64 -3.04
N ILE A 120 19.26 -14.75 -3.77
CA ILE A 120 18.40 -14.84 -4.95
C ILE A 120 16.93 -14.59 -4.58
N GLU A 121 16.41 -15.28 -3.55
CA GLU A 121 15.02 -15.07 -3.08
C GLU A 121 14.75 -13.63 -2.65
N ASN A 122 15.70 -13.00 -1.94
CA ASN A 122 15.59 -11.60 -1.56
C ASN A 122 15.68 -10.68 -2.78
N GLY A 123 16.51 -10.99 -3.77
CA GLY A 123 16.59 -10.28 -5.04
C GLY A 123 15.28 -10.32 -5.82
N GLU A 124 14.60 -11.46 -5.85
CA GLU A 124 13.26 -11.60 -6.45
C GLU A 124 12.21 -10.75 -5.71
N LYS A 125 12.21 -10.79 -4.37
CA LYS A 125 11.32 -9.95 -3.54
C LYS A 125 11.56 -8.47 -3.77
N ILE A 126 12.82 -8.04 -3.85
CA ILE A 126 13.18 -6.64 -4.15
C ILE A 126 12.69 -6.24 -5.54
N THR A 127 12.83 -7.11 -6.53
CA THR A 127 12.37 -6.85 -7.90
C THR A 127 10.86 -6.74 -7.97
N SER A 128 10.14 -7.61 -7.24
CA SER A 128 8.68 -7.55 -7.11
C SER A 128 8.25 -6.25 -6.43
N LEU A 129 8.84 -5.91 -5.28
CA LEU A 129 8.55 -4.67 -4.57
C LEU A 129 8.82 -3.44 -5.45
N HIS A 130 9.92 -3.42 -6.20
CA HIS A 130 10.22 -2.33 -7.13
C HIS A 130 9.13 -2.18 -8.20
N ARG A 131 8.63 -3.28 -8.77
CA ARG A 131 7.54 -3.25 -9.76
C ARG A 131 6.26 -2.66 -9.14
N GLU A 132 5.88 -3.10 -7.94
CA GLU A 132 4.73 -2.58 -7.21
C GLU A 132 4.88 -1.10 -6.85
N VAL A 133 6.08 -0.66 -6.46
CA VAL A 133 6.37 0.75 -6.18
C VAL A 133 6.25 1.60 -7.43
N GLU A 134 6.77 1.14 -8.58
CA GLU A 134 6.61 1.87 -9.85
C GLU A 134 5.14 1.94 -10.28
N LYS A 135 4.37 0.87 -10.08
CA LYS A 135 2.92 0.90 -10.31
C LYS A 135 2.24 1.95 -9.43
N VAL A 136 2.51 1.96 -8.13
CA VAL A 136 1.95 2.94 -7.19
C VAL A 136 2.36 4.37 -7.56
N LYS A 137 3.59 4.61 -8.04
CA LYS A 137 4.01 5.92 -8.52
C LYS A 137 3.22 6.37 -9.75
N VAL A 138 2.94 5.46 -10.68
CA VAL A 138 2.09 5.77 -11.85
C VAL A 138 0.66 6.06 -11.40
N ASP A 139 0.11 5.27 -10.49
CA ASP A 139 -1.23 5.48 -9.93
C ASP A 139 -1.34 6.82 -9.18
N GLN A 140 -0.31 7.20 -8.41
CA GLN A 140 -0.23 8.50 -7.73
C GLN A 140 -0.23 9.65 -8.75
N LYS A 141 0.62 9.59 -9.78
CA LYS A 141 0.66 10.61 -10.84
C LYS A 141 -0.68 10.74 -11.57
N ARG A 142 -1.37 9.62 -11.79
CA ARG A 142 -2.72 9.62 -12.36
C ARG A 142 -3.70 10.33 -11.43
N LEU A 143 -3.69 10.01 -10.13
CA LEU A 143 -4.54 10.67 -9.14
C LEU A 143 -4.27 12.19 -9.07
N ASP A 144 -3.01 12.60 -9.11
CA ASP A 144 -2.61 14.01 -9.10
C ASP A 144 -3.19 14.74 -10.33
N GLN A 145 -3.13 14.13 -11.52
CA GLN A 145 -3.73 14.68 -12.74
C GLN A 145 -5.26 14.77 -12.67
N GLU A 146 -5.92 13.75 -12.13
CA GLU A 146 -7.38 13.77 -11.92
C GLU A 146 -7.77 14.86 -10.91
N LEU A 147 -6.97 15.09 -9.88
CA LEU A 147 -7.20 16.15 -8.89
C LEU A 147 -7.01 17.54 -9.52
N ASP A 148 -5.96 17.74 -10.32
CA ASP A 148 -5.75 18.98 -11.08
C ASP A 148 -6.92 19.22 -12.06
N PHE A 149 -7.40 18.16 -12.72
CA PHE A 149 -8.57 18.23 -13.59
C PHE A 149 -9.83 18.65 -12.83
N ILE A 150 -10.13 18.02 -11.68
CA ILE A 150 -11.27 18.40 -10.84
C ILE A 150 -11.16 19.85 -10.37
N LEU A 151 -9.97 20.30 -9.95
CA LEU A 151 -9.74 21.69 -9.55
C LEU A 151 -9.98 22.66 -10.71
N SER A 152 -9.52 22.31 -11.92
CA SER A 152 -9.77 23.12 -13.11
C SER A 152 -11.27 23.21 -13.44
N GLN A 153 -12.02 22.10 -13.31
CA GLN A 153 -13.46 22.09 -13.52
C GLN A 153 -14.20 22.91 -12.46
N GLN A 154 -13.79 22.82 -11.19
CA GLN A 154 -14.33 23.67 -10.13
C GLN A 154 -14.07 25.14 -10.42
N LYS A 155 -12.89 25.48 -10.92
CA LYS A 155 -12.54 26.86 -11.26
C LYS A 155 -13.33 27.39 -12.46
N GLU A 156 -13.47 26.60 -13.51
CA GLU A 156 -14.30 26.94 -14.67
C GLU A 156 -15.76 27.15 -14.28
N LEU A 157 -16.31 26.30 -13.41
CA LEU A 157 -17.68 26.45 -12.91
C LEU A 157 -17.86 27.72 -12.07
N GLU A 158 -16.88 28.07 -11.22
CA GLU A 158 -16.87 29.32 -10.45
C GLU A 158 -16.79 30.55 -11.38
N ASP A 159 -15.93 30.49 -12.39
CA ASP A 159 -15.77 31.57 -13.38
C ASP A 159 -17.00 31.74 -14.27
N LEU A 160 -17.75 30.66 -14.54
CA LEU A 160 -19.04 30.72 -15.24
C LEU A 160 -20.16 31.24 -14.33
N LEU A 161 -20.13 30.89 -13.05
CA LEU A 161 -21.16 31.29 -12.07
C LEU A 161 -21.06 32.78 -11.73
N THR A 162 -19.85 33.33 -11.59
CA THR A 162 -19.63 34.72 -11.14
C THR A 162 -20.36 35.76 -12.01
N PRO A 163 -20.29 35.73 -13.37
CA PRO A 163 -21.04 36.67 -14.21
C PRO A 163 -22.56 36.45 -14.15
N LEU A 164 -23.01 35.21 -13.94
CA LEU A 164 -24.44 34.91 -13.78
C LEU A 164 -24.96 35.52 -12.47
N GLU A 165 -24.22 35.36 -11.37
CA GLU A 165 -24.54 36.00 -10.08
C GLU A 165 -24.59 37.53 -10.20
N GLU A 166 -23.64 38.14 -10.92
CA GLU A 166 -23.64 39.57 -11.17
C GLU A 166 -24.86 40.01 -12.00
N SER A 167 -25.18 39.30 -13.09
CA SER A 167 -26.34 39.61 -13.93
C SER A 167 -27.68 39.48 -13.17
N VAL A 168 -27.83 38.46 -12.31
CA VAL A 168 -29.01 38.29 -11.45
C VAL A 168 -29.13 39.42 -10.44
N LYS A 169 -28.00 39.90 -9.90
CA LYS A 169 -27.96 41.03 -8.97
C LYS A 169 -28.36 42.35 -9.64
N GLU A 170 -27.95 42.58 -10.88
CA GLU A 170 -28.38 43.76 -11.65
C GLU A 170 -29.86 43.70 -12.03
N GLN A 171 -30.34 42.51 -12.43
CA GLN A 171 -31.71 42.28 -12.85
C GLN A 171 -32.71 42.42 -11.68
N SER A 172 -32.35 41.92 -10.49
CA SER A 172 -33.14 42.09 -9.26
C SER A 172 -33.25 43.55 -8.81
N GLY A 173 -32.30 44.43 -9.17
CA GLY A 173 -32.38 45.87 -8.89
C GLY A 173 -33.31 46.66 -9.83
N THR A 174 -33.69 46.08 -10.97
CA THR A 174 -34.42 46.80 -12.05
C THR A 174 -35.87 46.31 -12.21
N ILE A 175 -36.19 45.09 -11.77
CA ILE A 175 -37.52 44.48 -11.93
C ILE A 175 -38.42 44.83 -10.72
N TYR A 176 -39.57 45.45 -10.98
CA TYR A 176 -40.63 45.62 -9.99
C TYR A 176 -41.29 44.26 -9.71
N LEU A 177 -40.96 43.66 -8.57
CA LEU A 177 -41.43 42.33 -8.18
C LEU A 177 -42.92 42.36 -7.84
N GLN A 178 -43.74 41.49 -8.45
CA GLN A 178 -45.15 41.34 -8.08
C GLN A 178 -45.29 40.58 -6.76
N HIS A 179 -46.38 40.81 -6.02
CA HIS A 179 -46.69 40.13 -4.75
C HIS A 179 -46.61 38.58 -4.84
N ALA A 180 -46.94 38.00 -6.00
CA ALA A 180 -46.84 36.57 -6.26
C ALA A 180 -45.39 36.06 -6.40
N ASP A 181 -44.47 36.90 -6.89
CA ASP A 181 -43.06 36.58 -6.99
C ASP A 181 -42.38 36.65 -5.61
N GLU A 182 -42.81 37.56 -4.73
CA GLU A 182 -42.34 37.61 -3.34
C GLU A 182 -42.72 36.35 -2.54
N GLU A 183 -43.96 35.84 -2.71
CA GLU A 183 -44.38 34.60 -2.04
C GLU A 183 -43.59 33.38 -2.56
N ARG A 184 -43.29 33.35 -3.86
CA ARG A 184 -42.45 32.32 -4.46
C ARG A 184 -41.02 32.40 -3.92
N GLU A 185 -40.45 33.60 -3.81
CA GLU A 185 -39.12 33.82 -3.21
C GLU A 185 -39.07 33.33 -1.77
N ARG A 186 -40.07 33.65 -0.94
CA ARG A 186 -40.16 33.16 0.45
C ARG A 186 -40.15 31.63 0.53
N THR A 187 -40.82 30.95 -0.41
CA THR A 187 -40.86 29.48 -0.47
C THR A 187 -39.49 28.90 -0.83
N TYR A 188 -38.78 29.45 -1.81
CA TYR A 188 -37.43 29.00 -2.16
C TYR A 188 -36.41 29.32 -1.07
N LYS A 189 -36.52 30.47 -0.39
CA LYS A 189 -35.68 30.80 0.78
C LYS A 189 -35.88 29.83 1.93
N LEU A 190 -37.10 29.36 2.17
CA LEU A 190 -37.35 28.30 3.14
C LEU A 190 -36.68 26.99 2.74
N ALA A 191 -36.78 26.58 1.47
CA ALA A 191 -36.11 25.38 0.97
C ALA A 191 -34.57 25.47 1.12
N GLU A 192 -33.98 26.61 0.79
CA GLU A 192 -32.54 26.90 0.99
C GLU A 192 -32.15 26.76 2.47
N ASN A 193 -32.95 27.32 3.39
CA ASN A 193 -32.71 27.22 4.82
C ASN A 193 -32.78 25.77 5.34
N ILE A 194 -33.73 24.97 4.84
CA ILE A 194 -33.86 23.56 5.21
C ILE A 194 -32.65 22.76 4.71
N ASP A 195 -32.20 22.96 3.47
CA ASP A 195 -31.00 22.32 2.93
C ASP A 195 -29.74 22.69 3.73
N ALA A 196 -29.58 23.98 4.04
CA ALA A 196 -28.47 24.46 4.88
C ALA A 196 -28.52 23.86 6.29
N GLN A 197 -29.72 23.68 6.87
CA GLN A 197 -29.90 23.02 8.16
C GLN A 197 -29.53 21.53 8.08
N LEU A 198 -29.97 20.81 7.05
CA LEU A 198 -29.63 19.41 6.82
C LEU A 198 -28.12 19.20 6.65
N LYS A 199 -27.46 20.05 5.85
CA LYS A 199 -26.00 20.02 5.67
C LYS A 199 -25.25 20.27 6.99
N ARG A 200 -25.72 21.24 7.79
CA ARG A 200 -25.15 21.51 9.12
C ARG A 200 -25.33 20.33 10.06
N MET A 201 -26.52 19.73 10.11
CA MET A 201 -26.76 18.53 10.93
C MET A 201 -25.91 17.34 10.48
N ALA A 202 -25.70 17.15 9.19
CA ALA A 202 -24.82 16.10 8.68
C ALA A 202 -23.35 16.33 9.12
N GLN A 203 -22.89 17.59 9.11
CA GLN A 203 -21.58 17.96 9.63
C GLN A 203 -21.51 17.76 11.16
N ASP A 204 -22.52 18.19 11.91
CA ASP A 204 -22.58 17.97 13.37
C ASP A 204 -22.54 16.47 13.70
N LEU A 205 -23.24 15.61 12.95
CA LEU A 205 -23.17 14.16 13.12
C LEU A 205 -21.78 13.59 12.80
N LYS A 206 -21.11 14.13 11.78
CA LYS A 206 -19.73 13.76 11.45
C LYS A 206 -18.78 14.15 12.58
N ASP A 207 -18.93 15.36 13.10
CA ASP A 207 -18.10 15.87 14.20
C ASP A 207 -18.37 15.08 15.49
N ILE A 208 -19.62 14.77 15.82
CA ILE A 208 -20.00 13.88 16.93
C ILE A 208 -19.37 12.49 16.74
N THR A 209 -19.39 11.95 15.52
CA THR A 209 -18.77 10.65 15.23
C THR A 209 -17.26 10.70 15.41
N GLU A 210 -16.60 11.77 14.96
CA GLU A 210 -15.16 11.98 15.15
C GLU A 210 -14.79 12.15 16.64
N HIS A 211 -15.57 12.94 17.38
CA HIS A 211 -15.44 13.09 18.83
C HIS A 211 -15.70 11.79 19.59
N LEU A 212 -16.68 10.99 19.19
CA LEU A 212 -16.96 9.69 19.79
C LEU A 212 -15.83 8.69 19.52
N ASN A 213 -15.30 8.69 18.29
CA ASN A 213 -14.13 7.88 17.93
C ASN A 213 -12.87 8.29 18.67
N THR A 214 -12.69 9.59 18.95
CA THR A 214 -11.53 10.14 19.67
C THR A 214 -11.67 9.96 21.19
N SER A 215 -12.88 10.13 21.75
CA SER A 215 -13.16 9.96 23.18
C SER A 215 -13.20 8.50 23.63
N ARG A 216 -13.34 7.54 22.70
CA ARG A 216 -13.27 6.10 22.97
C ARG A 216 -11.88 5.61 23.41
N GLY A 217 -10.86 6.47 23.39
CA GLY A 217 -9.64 6.25 24.18
C GLY A 217 -8.48 7.19 23.80
N PRO A 218 -7.67 7.66 24.77
CA PRO A 218 -6.41 8.30 24.46
C PRO A 218 -5.54 7.31 23.69
N ALA A 219 -4.96 7.80 22.61
CA ALA A 219 -4.22 7.04 21.61
C ALA A 219 -2.98 6.32 22.17
N ASP A 220 -3.15 5.10 22.69
CA ASP A 220 -2.25 4.03 22.26
C ASP A 220 -2.78 3.54 20.91
N THR A 221 -2.58 4.35 19.86
CA THR A 221 -2.80 3.92 18.47
C THR A 221 -1.94 2.71 18.07
N SER A 222 -1.01 2.34 18.95
CA SER A 222 -0.17 1.14 18.95
C SER A 222 -0.79 -0.07 19.66
N ASP A 223 -1.97 0.02 20.29
CA ASP A 223 -2.61 -1.17 20.86
C ASP A 223 -3.05 -2.11 19.73
N PRO A 224 -2.40 -3.28 19.57
CA PRO A 224 -2.75 -4.23 18.52
C PRO A 224 -4.21 -4.69 18.63
N LEU A 225 -4.81 -4.69 19.83
CA LEU A 225 -6.20 -5.08 20.01
C LEU A 225 -7.16 -4.04 19.40
N GLN A 226 -6.88 -2.75 19.57
CA GLN A 226 -7.68 -1.69 18.96
C GLN A 226 -7.52 -1.66 17.44
N GLN A 227 -6.34 -2.00 16.91
CA GLN A 227 -6.12 -2.16 15.48
C GLN A 227 -6.91 -3.36 14.93
N ILE A 228 -6.90 -4.50 15.61
CA ILE A 228 -7.67 -5.69 15.23
C ILE A 228 -9.17 -5.38 15.22
N CYS A 229 -9.68 -4.69 16.24
CA CYS A 229 -11.09 -4.28 16.29
C CYS A 229 -11.46 -3.36 15.12
N LYS A 230 -10.60 -2.41 14.74
CA LYS A 230 -10.82 -1.54 13.57
C LYS A 230 -10.86 -2.34 12.26
N ILE A 231 -9.91 -3.26 12.08
CA ILE A 231 -9.86 -4.14 10.90
C ILE A 231 -11.10 -5.02 10.83
N LEU A 232 -11.48 -5.63 11.96
CA LEU A 232 -12.68 -6.48 12.02
C LEU A 232 -13.94 -5.69 11.68
N ASN A 233 -14.06 -4.47 12.18
CA ASN A 233 -15.22 -3.62 11.87
C ASN A 233 -15.27 -3.27 10.38
N ALA A 234 -14.14 -2.86 9.78
CA ALA A 234 -14.06 -2.60 8.35
C ALA A 234 -14.33 -3.85 7.49
N HIS A 235 -13.87 -5.02 7.93
CA HIS A 235 -14.15 -6.29 7.28
C HIS A 235 -15.63 -6.68 7.40
N MET A 236 -16.26 -6.43 8.55
CA MET A 236 -17.69 -6.67 8.75
C MET A 236 -18.53 -5.76 7.84
N ASP A 237 -18.19 -4.47 7.78
CA ASP A 237 -18.85 -3.52 6.88
C ASP A 237 -18.70 -3.95 5.42
N SER A 238 -17.50 -4.39 5.03
CA SER A 238 -17.23 -4.92 3.68
C SER A 238 -18.03 -6.18 3.38
N LEU A 239 -18.12 -7.12 4.32
CA LEU A 239 -18.90 -8.35 4.18
C LEU A 239 -20.41 -8.06 4.08
N GLN A 240 -20.91 -7.14 4.91
CA GLN A 240 -22.30 -6.73 4.87
C GLN A 240 -22.63 -6.05 3.54
N TRP A 241 -21.72 -5.22 3.01
CA TRP A 241 -21.88 -4.62 1.69
C TRP A 241 -21.90 -5.68 0.58
N ILE A 242 -21.00 -6.67 0.64
CA ILE A 242 -20.96 -7.79 -0.31
C ILE A 242 -22.26 -8.59 -0.25
N ASP A 243 -22.78 -8.90 0.94
CA ASP A 243 -24.02 -9.64 1.11
C ASP A 243 -25.22 -8.89 0.51
N GLN A 244 -25.35 -7.59 0.81
CA GLN A 244 -26.40 -6.75 0.24
C GLN A 244 -26.30 -6.67 -1.29
N ASN A 245 -25.11 -6.46 -1.83
CA ASN A 245 -24.90 -6.37 -3.27
C ASN A 245 -25.14 -7.72 -3.96
N SER A 246 -24.74 -8.82 -3.33
CA SER A 246 -25.04 -10.19 -3.77
C SER A 246 -26.56 -10.43 -3.84
N ALA A 247 -27.30 -10.04 -2.80
CA ALA A 247 -28.76 -10.14 -2.79
C ALA A 247 -29.43 -9.28 -3.87
N VAL A 248 -28.87 -8.10 -4.17
CA VAL A 248 -29.34 -7.26 -5.29
C VAL A 248 -29.05 -7.93 -6.63
N LEU A 249 -27.86 -8.48 -6.82
CA LEU A 249 -27.48 -9.18 -8.05
C LEU A 249 -28.31 -10.44 -8.25
N GLN A 250 -28.59 -11.19 -7.19
CA GLN A 250 -29.46 -12.37 -7.23
C GLN A 250 -30.88 -11.99 -7.68
N ARG A 251 -31.47 -10.93 -7.12
CA ARG A 251 -32.77 -10.41 -7.58
C ARG A 251 -32.74 -10.00 -9.06
N LYS A 252 -31.68 -9.33 -9.51
CA LYS A 252 -31.49 -8.96 -10.93
C LYS A 252 -31.43 -10.20 -11.82
N VAL A 253 -30.75 -11.28 -11.39
CA VAL A 253 -30.65 -12.54 -12.14
C VAL A 253 -32.00 -13.25 -12.19
N GLU A 254 -32.76 -13.29 -11.08
CA GLU A 254 -34.10 -13.85 -11.03
C GLU A 254 -35.07 -13.09 -11.96
N GLU A 255 -34.99 -11.75 -11.97
CA GLU A 255 -35.76 -10.90 -12.88
C GLU A 255 -35.43 -11.19 -14.35
N VAL A 256 -34.14 -11.25 -14.71
CA VAL A 256 -33.70 -11.59 -16.07
C VAL A 256 -34.17 -13.00 -16.47
N THR A 257 -34.08 -13.97 -15.55
CA THR A 257 -34.55 -15.34 -15.79
C THR A 257 -36.06 -15.35 -16.07
N LYS A 258 -36.85 -14.63 -15.27
CA LYS A 258 -38.30 -14.49 -15.46
C LYS A 258 -38.66 -13.80 -16.78
N VAL A 259 -37.90 -12.79 -17.20
CA VAL A 259 -38.08 -12.11 -18.50
C VAL A 259 -37.74 -13.05 -19.65
N CYS A 260 -36.65 -13.81 -19.56
CA CYS A 260 -36.28 -14.81 -20.57
C CYS A 260 -37.34 -15.91 -20.70
N GLU A 261 -37.87 -16.42 -19.59
CA GLU A 261 -38.96 -17.39 -19.62
C GLU A 261 -40.25 -16.82 -20.19
N SER A 262 -40.60 -15.57 -19.85
CA SER A 262 -41.77 -14.88 -20.40
C SER A 262 -41.64 -14.71 -21.90
N ARG A 263 -40.48 -14.27 -22.38
CA ARG A 263 -40.18 -14.13 -23.82
C ARG A 263 -40.22 -15.47 -24.54
N ARG A 264 -39.68 -16.55 -23.95
CA ARG A 264 -39.78 -17.91 -24.50
C ARG A 264 -41.23 -18.36 -24.62
N LYS A 265 -42.04 -18.18 -23.57
CA LYS A 265 -43.48 -18.54 -23.57
C LYS A 265 -44.26 -17.71 -24.59
N GLU A 266 -43.92 -16.44 -24.76
CA GLU A 266 -44.53 -15.58 -25.78
C GLU A 266 -44.16 -16.01 -27.20
N GLN A 267 -42.90 -16.39 -27.44
CA GLN A 267 -42.46 -16.95 -28.71
C GLN A 267 -43.18 -18.28 -29.04
N GLU A 268 -43.34 -19.16 -28.04
CA GLU A 268 -44.10 -20.41 -28.19
C GLU A 268 -45.58 -20.16 -28.50
N ARG A 269 -46.21 -19.17 -27.86
CA ARG A 269 -47.59 -18.76 -28.15
C ARG A 269 -47.73 -18.16 -29.55
N SER A 270 -46.81 -17.27 -29.93
CA SER A 270 -46.79 -16.67 -31.26
C SER A 270 -46.63 -17.74 -32.35
N PHE A 271 -45.74 -18.72 -32.14
CA PHE A 271 -45.55 -19.82 -33.08
C PHE A 271 -46.85 -20.63 -33.23
N ARG A 272 -47.53 -21.00 -32.13
CA ARG A 272 -48.82 -21.70 -32.22
C ARG A 272 -49.88 -20.94 -33.01
N ILE A 273 -49.99 -19.62 -32.81
CA ILE A 273 -50.96 -18.78 -33.55
C ILE A 273 -50.60 -18.67 -35.05
N THR A 274 -49.33 -18.81 -35.42
CA THR A 274 -48.91 -18.67 -36.83
C THR A 274 -49.10 -19.95 -37.64
N PHE A 275 -49.27 -21.10 -36.97
CA PHE A 275 -49.35 -22.43 -37.59
C PHE A 275 -50.73 -23.11 -37.45
N ASP A 276 -51.70 -22.43 -36.85
CA ASP A 276 -53.13 -22.82 -36.74
C ASP A 276 -53.96 -21.90 -37.65
#